data_AF-A0A366D0Y4-F1
#
_entry.id   AF-A0A366D0Y4-F1
#
_cell.length_a   1.000
_cell.length_b   1.000
_cell.length_c   1.000
_cell.angle_alpha   90.00
_cell.angle_beta   90.00
_cell.angle_gamma   90.00
#
_symmetry.space_group_name_H-M   'P 1'
#
loop_
_entity.id
_entity.type
_entity.pdbx_description
1 polymer ?
#
loop_
_entity_poly.entity_id
_entity_poly.type
_entity_poly.pdbx_seq_one_letter_code
_entity_poly.pdbx_strand_id
1 'polypeptide(L)'
;MGGNAALVLTARHRDQFVFAGSFSGFVNPTFPLWSEAMRATMWDEGQFTPDDMWGPPGDPAWRRNDATVQLERLRGLPIYVSSGNGVPGPPDLPQGVGHTINGKGLEVVTMIAAQIFRDRAAALGGPARVDIVNGTHTWPYRQRALAAARPMILDALGVG
;
A
#
# COMPACT_ATOMS: atom_id res chain seq x y z
N MET A 1 1.49 -3.02 6.44
CA MET A 1 1.00 -1.76 7.04
C MET A 1 1.67 -0.49 6.53
N GLY A 2 3.02 -0.38 6.49
CA GLY A 2 3.71 0.89 6.20
C GLY A 2 3.41 1.58 4.86
N GLY A 3 2.93 0.86 3.83
CA GLY A 3 2.67 1.45 2.49
C GLY A 3 1.60 2.54 2.48
N ASN A 4 0.50 2.37 3.22
CA ASN A 4 -0.52 3.43 3.36
C ASN A 4 0.02 4.63 4.14
N ALA A 5 0.75 4.36 5.23
CA ALA A 5 1.34 5.41 6.05
C ALA A 5 2.33 6.27 5.26
N ALA A 6 3.18 5.66 4.41
CA ALA A 6 4.11 6.39 3.55
C ALA A 6 3.38 7.37 2.61
N LEU A 7 2.32 6.91 1.94
CA LEU A 7 1.50 7.77 1.07
C LEU A 7 0.81 8.90 1.85
N VAL A 8 0.25 8.61 3.02
CA VAL A 8 -0.42 9.61 3.87
C VAL A 8 0.58 10.63 4.43
N LEU A 9 1.77 10.20 4.86
CA LEU A 9 2.83 11.08 5.32
C LEU A 9 3.26 12.04 4.20
N THR A 10 3.53 11.52 3.01
CA THR A 10 3.89 12.36 1.85
C THR A 10 2.77 13.33 1.47
N ALA A 11 1.50 12.91 1.55
CA ALA A 11 0.36 13.75 1.26
C ALA A 11 0.22 14.94 2.25
N ARG A 12 0.75 14.80 3.47
CA ARG A 12 0.61 15.79 4.55
C ARG A 12 1.88 16.59 4.82
N HIS A 13 3.04 16.05 4.48
CA HIS A 13 4.36 16.61 4.79
C HIS A 13 5.23 16.66 3.52
N ARG A 14 4.74 17.39 2.51
CA ARG A 14 5.42 17.56 1.21
C ARG A 14 6.74 18.33 1.30
N ASP A 15 6.94 19.04 2.41
CA ASP A 15 8.18 19.70 2.79
C ASP A 15 9.29 18.70 3.20
N GLN A 16 8.93 17.47 3.55
CA GLN A 16 9.86 16.44 4.01
C GLN A 16 9.97 15.25 3.04
N PHE A 17 8.85 14.86 2.42
CA PHE A 17 8.79 13.70 1.53
C PHE A 17 8.51 14.13 0.09
N VAL A 18 9.49 13.89 -0.78
CA VAL A 18 9.44 14.23 -2.22
C VAL A 18 9.10 13.05 -3.13
N PHE A 19 8.97 11.85 -2.55
CA PHE A 19 8.56 10.61 -3.21
C PHE A 19 7.61 9.84 -2.29
N ALA A 20 6.67 9.10 -2.86
CA ALA A 20 5.80 8.20 -2.10
C ALA A 20 5.81 6.78 -2.69
N GLY A 21 6.24 5.82 -1.87
CA GLY A 21 6.33 4.40 -2.23
C GLY A 21 5.46 3.53 -1.33
N SER A 22 4.66 2.65 -1.93
CA SER A 22 3.85 1.66 -1.20
C SER A 22 4.03 0.27 -1.80
N PHE A 23 4.60 -0.66 -1.02
CA PHE A 23 4.83 -2.05 -1.45
C PHE A 23 3.90 -2.99 -0.69
N SER A 24 2.97 -3.62 -1.41
CA SER A 24 1.87 -4.44 -0.88
C SER A 24 1.11 -3.70 0.24
N GLY A 25 0.83 -2.41 0.01
CA GLY A 25 0.16 -1.56 0.99
C GLY A 25 -1.35 -1.65 0.91
N PHE A 26 -2.00 -1.61 2.08
CA PHE A 26 -3.44 -1.47 2.20
C PHE A 26 -3.85 0.00 2.04
N VAL A 27 -3.87 0.51 0.82
CA VAL A 27 -3.92 1.95 0.49
C VAL A 27 -5.34 2.56 0.46
N ASN A 28 -6.36 1.80 0.81
CA ASN A 28 -7.76 2.27 0.85
C ASN A 28 -8.52 1.73 2.09
N PRO A 29 -8.06 1.98 3.33
CA PRO A 29 -8.66 1.42 4.54
C PRO A 29 -10.13 1.82 4.78
N THR A 30 -10.63 2.89 4.15
CA THR A 30 -12.03 3.32 4.25
C THR A 30 -12.99 2.61 3.29
N PHE A 31 -12.49 1.69 2.45
CA PHE A 31 -13.37 0.91 1.59
C PHE A 31 -14.40 0.12 2.44
N PRO A 32 -15.63 -0.09 1.95
CA PRO A 32 -16.63 -0.82 2.73
C PRO A 32 -16.13 -2.17 3.23
N LEU A 33 -16.40 -2.47 4.51
CA LEU A 33 -16.01 -3.68 5.24
C LEU A 33 -14.51 -3.88 5.49
N TRP A 34 -13.66 -2.94 5.06
CA TRP A 34 -12.20 -3.06 5.20
C TRP A 34 -11.68 -2.64 6.57
N SER A 35 -12.48 -1.91 7.36
CA SER A 35 -12.20 -1.64 8.77
C SER A 35 -12.10 -2.93 9.59
N GLU A 36 -12.94 -3.92 9.30
CA GLU A 36 -12.94 -5.20 10.01
C GLU A 36 -11.77 -6.09 9.60
N ALA A 37 -11.35 -6.04 8.34
CA ALA A 37 -10.12 -6.70 7.91
C ALA A 37 -8.90 -6.11 8.63
N MET A 38 -8.83 -4.79 8.76
CA MET A 38 -7.78 -4.10 9.52
C MET A 38 -7.83 -4.46 11.00
N ARG A 39 -9.02 -4.53 11.61
CA ARG A 39 -9.22 -4.98 12.99
C ARG A 39 -8.70 -6.40 13.19
N ALA A 40 -9.05 -7.33 12.31
CA ALA A 40 -8.58 -8.72 12.39
C ALA A 40 -7.05 -8.80 12.30
N THR A 41 -6.42 -8.06 11.39
CA THR A 41 -4.96 -8.03 11.26
C THR A 41 -4.29 -7.42 12.49
N MET A 42 -4.77 -6.30 13.01
CA MET A 42 -4.19 -5.67 14.21
C MET A 42 -4.35 -6.53 15.46
N TRP A 43 -5.45 -7.29 15.54
CA TRP A 43 -5.68 -8.24 16.62
C TRP A 43 -4.73 -9.44 16.55
N ASP A 44 -4.52 -10.00 15.36
CA ASP A 44 -3.55 -11.09 15.14
C ASP A 44 -2.12 -10.61 15.44
N GLU A 45 -1.79 -9.37 15.06
CA GLU A 45 -0.49 -8.73 15.24
C GLU A 45 -0.34 -8.02 16.60
N GLY A 46 -0.71 -8.72 17.69
CA GLY A 46 -0.47 -8.25 19.06
C GLY A 46 -1.69 -7.71 19.80
N GLN A 47 -2.90 -8.13 19.41
CA GLN A 47 -4.16 -7.84 20.11
C GLN A 47 -4.52 -6.35 20.17
N PHE A 48 -4.08 -5.58 19.17
CA PHE A 48 -4.42 -4.17 19.05
C PHE A 48 -5.80 -3.98 18.39
N THR A 49 -6.41 -2.81 18.63
CA THR A 49 -7.65 -2.39 17.95
C THR A 49 -7.43 -1.11 17.16
N PRO A 50 -7.98 -0.99 15.93
CA PRO A 50 -7.92 0.25 15.16
C PRO A 50 -8.73 1.39 15.82
N ASP A 51 -9.64 1.07 16.74
CA ASP A 51 -10.44 2.09 17.44
C ASP A 51 -9.58 2.97 18.35
N ASP A 52 -8.54 2.40 18.98
CA ASP A 52 -7.58 3.17 19.78
C ASP A 52 -6.70 4.09 18.91
N MET A 53 -6.56 3.75 17.63
CA MET A 53 -5.71 4.47 16.69
C MET A 53 -6.47 5.59 15.95
N TRP A 54 -7.63 5.27 15.37
CA TRP A 54 -8.41 6.16 14.51
C TRP A 54 -9.88 6.31 14.94
N GLY A 55 -10.26 5.84 16.12
CA GLY A 55 -11.66 5.85 16.55
C GLY A 55 -12.52 4.81 15.81
N PRO A 56 -13.82 4.74 16.14
CA PRO A 56 -14.73 3.78 15.52
C PRO A 56 -14.83 3.97 14.00
N PRO A 57 -15.24 2.94 13.24
CA PRO A 57 -15.47 3.07 11.80
C PRO A 57 -16.38 4.27 11.47
N GLY A 58 -15.90 5.14 10.59
CA GLY A 58 -16.59 6.38 10.22
C GLY A 58 -16.06 7.64 10.91
N ASP A 59 -15.21 7.50 11.93
CA ASP A 59 -14.48 8.65 12.49
C ASP A 59 -13.66 9.35 11.38
N PRO A 60 -13.63 10.70 11.33
CA PRO A 60 -12.88 11.45 10.33
C PRO A 60 -11.40 11.06 10.23
N ALA A 61 -10.79 10.51 11.28
CA ALA A 61 -9.43 10.01 11.27
C ALA A 61 -9.22 8.87 10.26
N TRP A 62 -10.21 8.03 9.99
CA TRP A 62 -10.10 7.00 8.94
C TRP A 62 -9.85 7.61 7.56
N ARG A 63 -10.69 8.59 7.17
CA ARG A 63 -10.53 9.31 5.88
C ARG A 63 -9.25 10.13 5.84
N ARG A 64 -8.84 10.71 6.98
CA ARG A 64 -7.57 11.44 7.11
C ARG A 64 -6.36 10.55 6.80
N ASN A 65 -6.45 9.27 7.14
CA ASN A 65 -5.37 8.29 7.00
C ASN A 65 -5.61 7.28 5.87
N ASP A 66 -6.47 7.59 4.91
CA ASP A 66 -6.67 6.76 3.72
C ASP A 66 -5.92 7.37 2.52
N ALA A 67 -4.91 6.68 2.01
CA ALA A 67 -4.08 7.18 0.92
C ALA A 67 -4.86 7.43 -0.38
N THR A 68 -5.87 6.61 -0.69
CA THR A 68 -6.73 6.77 -1.86
C THR A 68 -7.59 8.02 -1.74
N VAL A 69 -8.10 8.32 -0.53
CA VAL A 69 -8.81 9.57 -0.24
C VAL A 69 -7.88 10.78 -0.31
N GLN A 70 -6.64 10.67 0.18
CA GLN A 70 -5.67 11.75 0.18
C GLN A 70 -4.95 11.97 -1.17
N LEU A 71 -5.27 11.18 -2.20
CA LEU A 71 -4.51 11.12 -3.46
C LEU A 71 -4.37 12.48 -4.17
N GLU A 72 -5.38 13.34 -4.10
CA GLU A 72 -5.31 14.68 -4.71
C GLU A 72 -4.18 15.53 -4.12
N ARG A 73 -3.85 15.35 -2.84
CA ARG A 73 -2.74 16.06 -2.17
C ARG A 73 -1.37 15.61 -2.67
N LEU A 74 -1.28 14.41 -3.25
CA LEU A 74 -0.06 13.86 -3.83
C LEU A 74 0.20 14.34 -5.27
N ARG A 75 -0.68 15.18 -5.85
CA ARG A 75 -0.53 15.68 -7.21
C ARG A 75 0.83 16.37 -7.41
N GLY A 76 1.50 15.98 -8.49
CA GLY A 76 2.81 16.51 -8.87
C GLY A 76 4.01 15.83 -8.18
N LEU A 77 3.78 14.87 -7.28
CA LEU A 77 4.84 14.04 -6.72
C LEU A 77 4.95 12.71 -7.49
N PRO A 78 6.17 12.13 -7.59
CA PRO A 78 6.34 10.77 -8.07
C PRO A 78 5.76 9.78 -7.04
N ILE A 79 4.87 8.92 -7.52
CA ILE A 79 4.17 7.91 -6.72
C ILE A 79 4.42 6.55 -7.33
N TYR A 80 4.86 5.60 -6.51
CA TYR A 80 5.00 4.20 -6.88
C TYR A 80 4.19 3.32 -5.92
N VAL A 81 3.30 2.50 -6.47
CA VAL A 81 2.55 1.48 -5.72
C VAL A 81 2.80 0.13 -6.38
N SER A 82 3.14 -0.88 -5.58
CA SER A 82 3.23 -2.25 -6.07
C SER A 82 2.32 -3.16 -5.26
N SER A 83 1.73 -4.15 -5.93
CA SER A 83 1.05 -5.27 -5.31
C SER A 83 1.32 -6.56 -6.09
N GLY A 84 1.45 -7.67 -5.39
CA GLY A 84 1.22 -8.98 -5.96
C GLY A 84 -0.28 -9.19 -6.26
N ASN A 85 -0.61 -10.34 -6.83
CA ASN A 85 -1.98 -10.80 -7.09
C ASN A 85 -2.34 -12.09 -6.33
N GLY A 86 -1.45 -12.56 -5.44
CA GLY A 86 -1.60 -13.80 -4.69
C GLY A 86 -1.21 -15.06 -5.45
N VAL A 87 -0.88 -14.98 -6.75
CA VAL A 87 -0.39 -16.13 -7.51
C VAL A 87 1.08 -16.36 -7.14
N PRO A 88 1.44 -17.51 -6.54
CA PRO A 88 2.82 -17.79 -6.20
C PRO A 88 3.70 -17.87 -7.44
N GLY A 89 4.92 -17.39 -7.31
CA GLY A 89 5.95 -17.42 -8.33
C GLY A 89 7.23 -18.08 -7.83
N PRO A 90 8.31 -18.05 -8.64
CA PRO A 90 9.58 -18.67 -8.27
C PRO A 90 10.15 -18.26 -6.90
N PRO A 91 9.99 -17.00 -6.43
CA PRO A 91 10.41 -16.60 -5.07
C PRO A 91 9.68 -17.29 -3.90
N ASP A 92 8.53 -17.92 -4.14
CA ASP A 92 7.72 -18.59 -3.11
C ASP A 92 8.13 -20.05 -2.87
N LEU A 93 8.83 -20.66 -3.84
CA LEU A 93 9.24 -22.07 -3.80
C LEU A 93 10.07 -22.45 -2.54
N PRO A 94 10.95 -21.58 -2.00
CA PRO A 94 11.71 -21.91 -0.79
C PRO A 94 10.93 -21.74 0.53
N GLN A 95 9.73 -21.13 0.52
CA GLN A 95 9.05 -20.63 1.73
C GLN A 95 8.00 -21.59 2.31
N GLY A 96 7.74 -22.74 1.67
CA GLY A 96 6.76 -23.73 2.12
C GLY A 96 5.29 -23.30 1.91
N VAL A 97 4.40 -24.30 1.81
CA VAL A 97 2.99 -24.11 1.39
C VAL A 97 2.16 -23.28 2.39
N GLY A 98 2.47 -23.34 3.69
CA GLY A 98 1.70 -22.66 4.75
C GLY A 98 1.83 -21.12 4.74
N HIS A 99 3.05 -20.59 4.59
CA HIS A 99 3.28 -19.14 4.45
C HIS A 99 2.60 -18.56 3.20
N THR A 100 2.39 -19.41 2.19
CA THR A 100 1.76 -19.04 0.92
C THR A 100 0.25 -18.81 1.07
N ILE A 101 -0.44 -19.42 2.04
CA ILE A 101 -1.90 -19.32 2.20
C ILE A 101 -2.33 -18.01 2.89
N ASN A 102 -1.70 -17.62 4.00
CA ASN A 102 -1.99 -16.34 4.65
C ASN A 102 -1.55 -15.15 3.77
N GLY A 103 -0.43 -15.31 3.05
CA GLY A 103 0.03 -14.31 2.08
C GLY A 103 -0.92 -14.11 0.90
N LYS A 104 -1.69 -15.14 0.50
CA LYS A 104 -2.67 -15.05 -0.61
C LYS A 104 -3.86 -14.15 -0.28
N GLY A 105 -4.46 -14.31 0.90
CA GLY A 105 -5.62 -13.52 1.30
C GLY A 105 -5.29 -12.03 1.41
N LEU A 106 -4.16 -11.71 2.03
CA LEU A 106 -3.65 -10.34 2.13
C LEU A 106 -3.33 -9.74 0.76
N GLU A 107 -2.79 -10.53 -0.17
CA GLU A 107 -2.42 -10.01 -1.49
C GLU A 107 -3.63 -9.73 -2.39
N VAL A 108 -4.71 -10.51 -2.28
CA VAL A 108 -5.97 -10.19 -2.98
C VAL A 108 -6.50 -8.83 -2.54
N VAL A 109 -6.48 -8.57 -1.23
CA VAL A 109 -6.95 -7.30 -0.66
C VAL A 109 -6.07 -6.12 -1.09
N THR A 110 -4.74 -6.26 -0.99
CA THR A 110 -3.81 -5.19 -1.41
C THR A 110 -3.82 -4.97 -2.92
N MET A 111 -4.07 -6.02 -3.73
CA MET A 111 -4.28 -5.90 -5.18
C MET A 111 -5.50 -5.06 -5.50
N ILE A 112 -6.66 -5.36 -4.88
CA ILE A 112 -7.88 -4.58 -5.07
C ILE A 112 -7.63 -3.12 -4.65
N ALA A 113 -6.93 -2.90 -3.54
CA ALA A 113 -6.60 -1.56 -3.05
C ALA A 113 -5.75 -0.79 -4.08
N ALA A 114 -4.73 -1.45 -4.65
CA ALA A 114 -3.87 -0.89 -5.66
C ALA A 114 -4.63 -0.58 -6.98
N GLN A 115 -5.58 -1.42 -7.38
CA GLN A 115 -6.45 -1.17 -8.54
C GLN A 115 -7.32 0.07 -8.33
N ILE A 116 -8.01 0.16 -7.20
CA ILE A 116 -8.83 1.33 -6.85
C ILE A 116 -7.97 2.60 -6.82
N PHE A 117 -6.78 2.53 -6.21
CA PHE A 117 -5.83 3.63 -6.17
C PHE A 117 -5.40 4.07 -7.57
N ARG A 118 -5.04 3.12 -8.44
CA ARG A 118 -4.66 3.37 -9.84
C ARG A 118 -5.78 4.08 -10.59
N ASP A 119 -7.00 3.57 -10.48
CA ASP A 119 -8.14 4.10 -11.23
C ASP A 119 -8.49 5.52 -10.74
N ARG A 120 -8.39 5.77 -9.43
CA ARG A 120 -8.52 7.12 -8.86
C ARG A 120 -7.39 8.06 -9.29
N ALA A 121 -6.15 7.58 -9.38
CA ALA A 121 -5.00 8.36 -9.84
C ALA A 121 -5.18 8.80 -11.30
N ALA A 122 -5.60 7.84 -12.15
CA ALA A 122 -5.89 8.08 -13.55
C ALA A 122 -7.01 9.12 -13.74
N ALA A 123 -8.10 9.00 -12.96
CA ALA A 123 -9.20 9.97 -12.99
C ALA A 123 -8.77 11.40 -12.55
N LEU A 124 -7.72 11.52 -11.76
CA LEU A 124 -7.14 12.81 -11.36
C LEU A 124 -6.09 13.33 -12.36
N GLY A 125 -5.71 12.54 -13.37
CA GLY A 125 -4.67 12.88 -14.35
C GLY A 125 -3.24 12.84 -13.79
N GLY A 126 -3.03 12.11 -12.68
CA GLY A 126 -1.72 12.02 -12.02
C GLY A 126 -0.89 10.81 -12.48
N PRO A 127 0.45 10.92 -12.60
CA PRO A 127 1.30 9.87 -13.15
C PRO A 127 1.68 8.77 -12.13
N ALA A 128 0.74 8.32 -11.28
CA ALA A 128 1.04 7.26 -10.32
C ALA A 128 1.37 5.97 -11.07
N ARG A 129 2.58 5.43 -10.85
CA ARG A 129 2.96 4.13 -11.37
C ARG A 129 2.42 3.06 -10.43
N VAL A 130 1.54 2.20 -10.93
CA VAL A 130 0.98 1.08 -10.17
C VAL A 130 1.32 -0.22 -10.86
N ASP A 131 2.18 -1.02 -10.23
CA ASP A 131 2.62 -2.31 -10.74
C ASP A 131 1.87 -3.44 -10.00
N ILE A 132 1.06 -4.21 -10.74
CA ILE A 132 0.42 -5.43 -10.22
C ILE A 132 1.07 -6.64 -10.89
N VAL A 133 1.71 -7.50 -10.11
CA VAL A 133 2.54 -8.61 -10.62
C VAL A 133 2.12 -9.95 -10.02
N ASN A 134 2.55 -11.05 -10.64
CA ASN A 134 2.50 -12.35 -9.97
C ASN A 134 3.39 -12.31 -8.74
N GLY A 135 2.81 -12.60 -7.58
CA GLY A 135 3.54 -12.65 -6.32
C GLY A 135 2.63 -12.66 -5.11
N THR A 136 3.26 -12.90 -3.96
CA THR A 136 2.62 -13.03 -2.65
C THR A 136 3.16 -11.96 -1.70
N HIS A 137 2.57 -11.89 -0.51
CA HIS A 137 2.95 -10.95 0.55
C HIS A 137 4.29 -11.29 1.25
N THR A 138 5.37 -11.47 0.48
CA THR A 138 6.69 -11.88 1.00
C THR A 138 7.78 -10.85 0.71
N TRP A 139 8.89 -10.96 1.45
CA TRP A 139 10.03 -10.04 1.33
C TRP A 139 10.68 -9.99 -0.06
N PRO A 140 10.89 -11.12 -0.77
CA PRO A 140 11.50 -11.08 -2.10
C PRO A 140 10.73 -10.21 -3.10
N TYR A 141 9.39 -10.22 -3.07
CA TYR A 141 8.60 -9.34 -3.94
C TYR A 141 8.73 -7.88 -3.54
N ARG A 142 8.77 -7.57 -2.24
CA ARG A 142 9.04 -6.21 -1.75
C ARG A 142 10.43 -5.70 -2.15
N GLN A 143 11.45 -6.54 -2.15
CA GLN A 143 12.79 -6.18 -2.63
C GLN A 143 12.81 -5.87 -4.14
N ARG A 144 12.07 -6.64 -4.94
CA ARG A 144 11.92 -6.36 -6.38
C ARG A 144 11.18 -5.05 -6.64
N ALA A 145 10.11 -4.79 -5.89
CA ALA A 145 9.39 -3.53 -5.95
C ALA A 145 10.27 -2.33 -5.58
N LEU A 146 11.11 -2.47 -4.54
CA LEU A 146 12.09 -1.44 -4.17
C LEU A 146 13.11 -1.20 -5.28
N ALA A 147 13.64 -2.27 -5.90
CA ALA A 147 14.55 -2.14 -7.03
C ALA A 147 13.89 -1.43 -8.23
N ALA A 148 12.62 -1.72 -8.51
CA ALA A 148 11.85 -1.05 -9.56
C ALA A 148 11.56 0.42 -9.25
N ALA A 149 11.35 0.77 -7.97
CA ALA A 149 11.14 2.13 -7.50
C ALA A 149 12.45 2.95 -7.43
N ARG A 150 13.61 2.29 -7.34
CA ARG A 150 14.91 2.95 -7.10
C ARG A 150 15.21 4.11 -8.05
N PRO A 151 15.03 4.01 -9.39
CA PRO A 151 15.28 5.15 -10.28
C PRO A 151 14.39 6.36 -9.94
N MET A 152 13.10 6.13 -9.69
CA MET A 152 12.17 7.20 -9.30
C MET A 152 12.56 7.85 -7.96
N ILE A 153 13.09 7.07 -7.02
CA ILE A 153 13.58 7.59 -5.73
C ILE A 153 14.79 8.49 -5.96
N LEU A 154 15.77 8.06 -6.76
CA LEU A 154 16.98 8.84 -7.04
C LEU A 154 16.66 10.13 -7.79
N ASP A 155 15.77 10.06 -8.80
CA ASP A 155 15.30 11.22 -9.55
C ASP A 155 14.60 12.24 -8.64
N ALA A 156 13.71 11.76 -7.77
CA ALA A 156 12.99 12.62 -6.82
C ALA A 156 13.92 13.33 -5.81
N LEU A 157 15.03 12.68 -5.47
CA LEU A 157 16.05 13.20 -4.55
C LEU A 157 17.14 14.03 -5.27
N GLY A 158 17.13 14.09 -6.61
CA GLY A 158 18.13 14.81 -7.39
C GLY A 158 19.53 14.19 -7.38
N VAL A 159 19.61 12.86 -7.25
CA VAL A 159 20.88 12.09 -7.16
C VAL A 159 20.95 10.92 -8.16
N GLY A 160 20.12 10.98 -9.21
CA GLY A 160 20.02 10.00 -10.31
C GLY A 160 21.07 10.17 -11.39
#